data_AF-A0A934DW19-F1
#
_entry.id   AF-A0A934DW19-F1
#
_cell.length_a   1.000
_cell.length_b   1.000
_cell.length_c   1.000
_cell.angle_alpha   90.00
_cell.angle_beta   90.00
_cell.angle_gamma   90.00
#
_symmetry.space_group_name_H-M   'P 1'
#
loop_
_entity.id
_entity.type
_entity.pdbx_description
1 polymer ?
#
loop_
_entity_poly.entity_id
_entity_poly.type
_entity_poly.pdbx_seq_one_letter_code
_entity_poly.pdbx_strand_id
1 'polypeptide(L)'
;MAKAKSRTKALRCWEVKKCGREQGGAKAAELGVCPAFPDHGRDCWMAAGTLCGGEVQGTFAEKLGSCQACEFYKKVLCGDL
;
A
#
# COMPACT_ATOMS: atom_id res chain seq x y z
N MET A 1 -27.67 21.83 10.42
CA MET A 1 -27.45 21.04 9.19
C MET A 1 -26.44 19.94 9.52
N ALA A 2 -26.91 18.71 9.73
CA ALA A 2 -26.04 17.57 10.02
C ALA A 2 -25.31 17.16 8.73
N LYS A 3 -23.99 17.32 8.70
CA LYS A 3 -23.17 16.96 7.54
C LYS A 3 -23.27 15.44 7.32
N ALA A 4 -23.78 15.04 6.16
CA ALA A 4 -23.75 13.67 5.69
C ALA A 4 -22.28 13.20 5.68
N LYS A 5 -21.94 12.19 6.49
CA LYS A 5 -20.66 11.51 6.40
C LYS A 5 -20.66 10.70 5.10
N SER A 6 -20.18 11.32 4.03
CA SER A 6 -19.82 10.64 2.79
C SER A 6 -19.02 9.39 3.14
N ARG A 7 -19.41 8.22 2.61
CA ARG A 7 -18.57 7.02 2.67
C ARG A 7 -17.33 7.29 1.83
N THR A 8 -16.31 7.88 2.45
CA THR A 8 -15.02 8.06 1.82
C THR A 8 -14.47 6.69 1.47
N LYS A 9 -14.33 6.42 0.17
CA LYS A 9 -13.76 5.18 -0.33
C LYS A 9 -12.34 5.05 0.23
N ALA A 10 -12.13 3.96 0.95
CA ALA A 10 -10.83 3.55 1.47
C ALA A 10 -9.79 3.47 0.35
N LEU A 11 -8.86 4.43 0.29
CA LEU A 11 -7.80 4.41 -0.72
C LEU A 11 -6.77 3.33 -0.40
N ARG A 12 -6.32 2.63 -1.44
CA ARG A 12 -5.33 1.56 -1.35
C ARG A 12 -3.93 2.04 -1.72
N CYS A 13 -2.92 1.31 -1.27
CA CYS A 13 -1.51 1.64 -1.45
C CYS A 13 -1.17 1.89 -2.93
N TRP A 14 -1.63 1.03 -3.85
CA TRP A 14 -1.37 1.20 -5.27
C TRP A 14 -2.13 2.38 -5.90
N GLU A 15 -3.27 2.79 -5.36
CA GLU A 15 -3.99 4.00 -5.83
C GLU A 15 -3.23 5.27 -5.45
N VAL A 16 -2.59 5.28 -4.26
CA VAL A 16 -1.81 6.43 -3.76
C VAL A 16 -0.39 6.45 -4.33
N LYS A 17 0.32 5.31 -4.28
CA LYS A 17 1.71 5.19 -4.72
C LYS A 17 1.86 5.04 -6.23
N LYS A 18 0.79 4.62 -6.93
CA LYS A 18 0.76 4.39 -8.39
C LYS A 18 1.97 3.57 -8.87
N CYS A 19 2.28 2.50 -8.14
CA CYS A 19 3.45 1.67 -8.44
C CYS A 19 3.24 0.78 -9.68
N GLY A 20 2.01 0.61 -10.17
CA GLY A 20 1.71 -0.15 -11.39
C GLY A 20 1.88 -1.65 -11.22
N ARG A 21 1.82 -2.18 -10.00
CA ARG A 21 1.98 -3.63 -9.70
C ARG A 21 0.67 -4.29 -9.25
N GLU A 22 -0.44 -3.60 -9.40
CA GLU A 22 -1.77 -4.21 -9.39
C GLU A 22 -1.91 -5.23 -10.53
N GLN A 23 -2.92 -6.10 -10.45
CA GLN A 23 -3.21 -7.03 -11.55
C GLN A 23 -3.48 -6.25 -12.85
N GLY A 24 -2.71 -6.53 -13.90
CA GLY A 24 -2.76 -5.78 -15.17
C GLY A 24 -2.02 -4.43 -15.16
N GLY A 25 -1.32 -4.09 -14.08
CA GLY A 25 -0.52 -2.87 -14.00
C GLY A 25 0.74 -2.93 -14.85
N ALA A 26 1.27 -1.76 -15.24
CA ALA A 26 2.40 -1.64 -16.16
C ALA A 26 3.68 -2.35 -15.70
N LYS A 27 3.91 -2.45 -14.39
CA LYS A 27 5.09 -3.11 -13.80
C LYS A 27 4.80 -4.55 -13.34
N ALA A 28 3.55 -5.01 -13.43
CA ALA A 28 3.18 -6.35 -13.02
C ALA A 28 3.79 -7.43 -13.93
N ALA A 29 3.99 -7.13 -15.22
CA ALA A 29 4.60 -8.06 -16.16
C ALA A 29 6.11 -8.26 -15.91
N GLU A 30 6.80 -7.21 -15.49
CA GLU A 30 8.28 -7.20 -15.35
C GLU A 30 8.73 -7.54 -13.92
N LEU A 31 8.02 -7.04 -12.91
CA LEU A 31 8.34 -7.23 -11.48
C LEU A 31 7.37 -8.19 -10.77
N GLY A 32 6.40 -8.75 -11.48
CA GLY A 32 5.31 -9.53 -10.88
C GLY A 32 4.24 -8.67 -10.20
N VAL A 33 3.07 -9.25 -9.97
CA VAL A 33 1.96 -8.64 -9.20
C VAL A 33 2.39 -8.43 -7.74
N CYS A 34 1.99 -7.30 -7.16
CA CYS A 34 2.28 -6.97 -5.78
C CYS A 34 1.65 -8.02 -4.83
N PRO A 35 2.41 -8.60 -3.88
CA PRO A 35 1.85 -9.54 -2.90
C PRO A 35 0.74 -8.96 -2.02
N ALA A 36 0.67 -7.62 -1.92
CA ALA A 36 -0.37 -6.94 -1.17
C ALA A 36 -1.69 -6.79 -1.96
N PHE A 37 -1.71 -7.10 -3.25
CA PHE A 37 -2.92 -7.08 -4.07
C PHE A 37 -3.61 -8.46 -4.02
N PRO A 38 -4.95 -8.54 -3.96
CA PRO A 38 -5.94 -7.44 -3.93
C PRO A 38 -6.38 -7.00 -2.52
N ASP A 39 -6.00 -7.76 -1.49
CA ASP A 39 -6.63 -7.65 -0.16
C ASP A 39 -5.89 -6.70 0.78
N HIS A 40 -4.56 -6.68 0.74
CA HIS A 40 -3.72 -5.87 1.64
C HIS A 40 -3.46 -4.45 1.12
N GLY A 41 -4.49 -3.84 0.53
CA GLY A 41 -4.38 -2.49 -0.01
C GLY A 41 -4.18 -1.42 1.07
N ARG A 42 -4.71 -1.63 2.28
CA ARG A 42 -4.62 -0.66 3.37
C ARG A 42 -3.54 -0.97 4.40
N ASP A 43 -3.15 -2.23 4.50
CA ASP A 43 -2.25 -2.81 5.48
C ASP A 43 -1.08 -3.52 4.79
N CYS A 44 -0.62 -2.99 3.66
CA CYS A 44 0.42 -3.59 2.83
C CYS A 44 1.74 -3.87 3.58
N TRP A 45 1.95 -3.25 4.75
CA TRP A 45 3.06 -3.55 5.66
C TRP A 45 3.00 -4.96 6.24
N MET A 46 1.80 -5.53 6.41
CA MET A 46 1.59 -6.90 6.88
C MET A 46 1.99 -7.97 5.85
N ALA A 47 2.01 -7.63 4.56
CA ALA A 47 2.42 -8.55 3.50
C ALA A 47 3.95 -8.56 3.34
N ALA A 48 4.59 -9.73 3.42
CA ALA A 48 6.02 -9.87 3.11
C ALA A 48 6.29 -9.77 1.59
N GLY A 49 7.53 -9.49 1.19
CA GLY A 49 7.94 -9.52 -0.23
C GLY A 49 7.41 -8.37 -1.09
N THR A 50 6.81 -7.34 -0.49
CA THR A 50 6.38 -6.14 -1.23
C THR A 50 7.58 -5.30 -1.65
N LEU A 51 7.56 -4.76 -2.88
CA LEU A 51 8.61 -3.88 -3.36
C LEU A 51 8.25 -2.40 -3.10
N CYS A 52 8.38 -1.97 -1.85
CA CYS A 52 8.30 -0.54 -1.53
C CYS A 52 9.61 0.13 -1.99
N GLY A 53 9.51 1.14 -2.85
CA GLY A 53 10.71 1.81 -3.39
C GLY A 53 11.45 1.05 -4.50
N GLY A 54 10.91 -0.08 -4.98
CA GLY A 54 11.53 -0.88 -6.05
C GLY A 54 12.42 -2.01 -5.56
N GLU A 55 12.58 -2.19 -4.25
CA GLU A 55 13.36 -3.27 -3.65
C GLU A 55 12.50 -4.16 -2.77
N VAL A 56 12.74 -5.47 -2.80
CA VAL A 56 12.05 -6.44 -1.94
C VAL A 56 12.41 -6.12 -0.49
N GLN A 57 11.42 -5.68 0.29
CA GLN A 57 11.61 -5.50 1.73
C GLN A 57 11.44 -6.87 2.40
N GLY A 58 12.51 -7.36 3.03
CA GLY A 58 12.70 -8.73 3.55
C GLY A 58 11.64 -9.24 4.53
N THR A 59 12.04 -9.65 5.74
CA THR A 59 11.09 -10.09 6.76
C THR A 59 10.25 -8.92 7.29
N PHE A 60 9.12 -9.23 7.94
CA PHE A 60 8.26 -8.21 8.55
C PHE A 60 9.02 -7.28 9.51
N ALA A 61 9.92 -7.84 10.33
CA ALA A 61 10.72 -7.09 11.29
C ALA A 61 11.67 -6.08 10.62
N GLU A 62 12.33 -6.50 9.54
CA GLU A 62 13.23 -5.63 8.75
C GLU A 62 12.44 -4.52 8.03
N LYS A 63 11.22 -4.84 7.59
CA LYS A 63 10.37 -3.94 6.82
C LYS A 63 9.69 -2.85 7.67
N LEU A 64 9.50 -3.07 8.97
CA LEU A 64 8.73 -2.14 9.82
C LEU A 64 9.34 -0.73 9.82
N GLY A 65 10.68 -0.61 9.83
CA GLY A 65 11.37 0.67 9.71
C GLY A 65 11.07 1.38 8.37
N SER A 66 11.15 0.65 7.25
CA SER A 66 10.80 1.18 5.93
C SER A 66 9.33 1.60 5.83
N CYS A 67 8.43 0.87 6.49
CA CYS A 67 7.01 1.22 6.55
C CYS A 67 6.76 2.50 7.37
N GLN A 68 7.47 2.70 8.49
CA GLN A 68 7.36 3.94 9.26
C GLN A 68 7.76 5.19 8.46
N ALA A 69 8.66 5.06 7.49
CA ALA A 69 9.01 6.15 6.58
C ALA A 69 7.99 6.36 5.43
N CYS A 70 7.14 5.38 5.15
CA CYS A 70 6.19 5.44 4.04
C CYS A 70 5.05 6.42 4.31
N GLU A 71 4.82 7.37 3.40
CA GLU A 71 3.72 8.34 3.53
C GLU A 71 2.34 7.69 3.56
N PHE A 72 2.13 6.59 2.81
CA PHE A 72 0.86 5.88 2.82
C PHE A 72 0.58 5.27 4.19
N TYR A 73 1.60 4.63 4.79
CA TYR A 73 1.51 4.07 6.15
C TYR A 73 1.13 5.14 7.17
N LYS A 74 1.82 6.29 7.15
CA LYS A 74 1.54 7.42 8.05
C LYS A 74 0.10 7.93 7.89
N LYS A 75 -0.38 8.11 6.66
CA LYS A 75 -1.74 8.60 6.38
C LYS A 75 -2.81 7.61 6.85
N VAL A 76 -2.60 6.30 6.65
CA VAL A 76 -3.54 5.28 7.13
C VAL A 76 -3.56 5.24 8.66
N LEU A 77 -2.42 5.35 9.34
CA LEU A 77 -2.38 5.38 10.80
C LEU A 77 -2.93 6.67 11.43
N CYS A 78 -2.74 7.82 10.78
CA CYS A 78 -3.24 9.12 11.24
C CYS A 78 -4.76 9.27 11.04
N GLY A 79 -5.39 8.38 10.26
CA GLY A 79 -6.82 8.43 9.95
C GLY A 79 -7.18 9.42 8.84
N ASP A 80 -6.19 9.88 8.07
CA ASP A 80 -6.38 10.81 6.96
C ASP A 80 -6.90 10.09 5.68
N LEU A 81 -6.95 8.75 5.67
CA LEU A 81 -7.28 7.88 4.51
C LEU A 81 -8.29 6.76 4.80
#